data_AF-A0A3B9HSH5-F1
#
_entry.id   AF-A0A3B9HSH5-F1
#
_cell.length_a   1.000
_cell.length_b   1.000
_cell.length_c   1.000
_cell.angle_alpha   90.00
_cell.angle_beta   90.00
_cell.angle_gamma   90.00
#
_symmetry.space_group_name_H-M   'P 1'
#
loop_
_entity.id
_entity.type
_entity.pdbx_description
1 polymer ?
#
loop_
_entity_poly.entity_id
_entity_poly.type
_entity_poly.pdbx_seq_one_letter_code
_entity_poly.pdbx_strand_id
1 'polypeptide(L)'
;MMKKRVESAIRLILENIGEGWFIILEEPETEKFVQFAYDEGSGLVFDLPFQALDEDELARARQVLGEVGVGDEVASIFDSPDGEAVGEQRSFNSMVGKDIDRAVDLVYRVFTYVYGFDDKTRFNVTISW
;
A
#
# COMPACT_ATOMS: atom_id res chain seq x y z
N MET A 1 4.88 16.47 -9.99
CA MET A 1 5.75 15.30 -9.81
C MET A 1 5.13 14.45 -8.73
N MET A 2 4.88 13.18 -9.05
CA MET A 2 4.12 12.19 -8.28
C MET A 2 4.58 12.13 -6.82
N LYS A 3 5.89 12.00 -6.59
CA LYS A 3 6.49 11.90 -5.25
C LYS A 3 6.04 13.00 -4.29
N LYS A 4 5.98 14.27 -4.74
CA LYS A 4 5.53 15.40 -3.89
C LYS A 4 4.06 15.30 -3.48
N ARG A 5 3.21 14.80 -4.38
CA ARG A 5 1.78 14.59 -4.09
C ARG A 5 1.60 13.45 -3.10
N VAL A 6 2.34 12.36 -3.29
CA VAL A 6 2.35 11.24 -2.35
C VAL A 6 2.81 11.72 -0.98
N GLU A 7 3.93 12.45 -0.91
CA GLU A 7 4.46 12.98 0.36
C GLU A 7 3.42 13.81 1.11
N SER A 8 2.70 14.68 0.41
CA SER A 8 1.64 15.52 1.01
C SER A 8 0.48 14.67 1.55
N ALA A 9 0.10 13.60 0.83
CA ALA A 9 -0.95 12.67 1.24
C ALA A 9 -0.53 11.85 2.47
N ILE A 10 0.71 11.35 2.49
CA ILE A 10 1.27 10.59 3.61
C ILE A 10 1.38 11.47 4.87
N ARG A 11 1.82 12.72 4.73
CA ARG A 11 1.83 13.67 5.86
C ARG A 11 0.44 13.89 6.44
N LEU A 12 -0.58 13.99 5.58
CA LEU A 12 -1.96 14.21 6.02
C LEU A 12 -2.49 13.06 6.90
N ILE A 13 -2.24 11.80 6.54
CA ILE A 13 -2.70 10.68 7.39
C ILE A 13 -1.93 10.59 8.71
N LEU A 14 -0.63 10.94 8.72
CA LEU A 14 0.19 10.94 9.93
C LEU A 14 -0.20 12.04 10.94
N GLU A 15 -1.02 13.01 10.54
CA GLU A 15 -1.60 14.03 11.43
C GLU A 15 -2.87 13.54 12.15
N ASN A 16 -3.41 12.37 11.79
CA ASN A 16 -4.60 11.80 12.44
C ASN A 16 -4.26 11.19 13.81
N ILE A 17 -5.26 11.23 14.70
CA ILE A 17 -5.24 10.62 16.04
C ILE A 17 -6.15 9.40 16.04
N GLY A 18 -5.75 8.34 16.74
CA GLY A 18 -6.48 7.07 16.80
C GLY A 18 -5.96 5.98 15.85
N GLU A 19 -6.61 4.83 15.92
CA GLU A 19 -6.23 3.60 15.22
C GLU A 19 -7.25 3.25 14.13
N GLY A 20 -6.87 2.37 13.20
CA GLY A 20 -7.77 1.84 12.17
C GLY A 20 -7.95 2.73 10.94
N TRP A 21 -7.23 3.86 10.88
CA TRP A 21 -7.24 4.69 9.68
C TRP A 21 -6.54 3.99 8.53
N PHE A 22 -6.96 4.28 7.31
CA PHE A 22 -6.30 3.84 6.10
C PHE A 22 -6.25 4.97 5.07
N ILE A 23 -5.18 4.98 4.28
CA ILE A 23 -5.03 5.84 3.12
C ILE A 23 -4.92 4.98 1.88
N ILE A 24 -5.70 5.32 0.85
CA ILE A 24 -5.64 4.68 -0.47
C ILE A 24 -5.27 5.78 -1.48
N LEU A 25 -4.22 5.51 -2.25
CA LEU A 25 -3.82 6.30 -3.41
C LEU A 25 -4.22 5.50 -4.65
N GLU A 26 -5.14 6.01 -5.46
CA GLU A 26 -5.77 5.25 -6.55
C GLU A 26 -5.73 6.02 -7.87
N GLU A 27 -5.30 5.37 -8.94
CA GLU A 27 -5.41 5.88 -10.31
C GLU A 27 -6.84 5.60 -10.83
N PRO A 28 -7.63 6.65 -11.19
CA PRO A 28 -9.06 6.50 -11.40
C PRO A 28 -9.49 5.78 -12.69
N GLU A 29 -8.63 5.68 -13.71
CA GLU A 29 -9.00 5.01 -14.97
C GLU A 29 -8.87 3.49 -14.89
N THR A 30 -7.86 3.02 -14.17
CA THR A 30 -7.52 1.59 -14.03
C THR A 30 -7.91 1.01 -12.68
N GLU A 31 -8.34 1.85 -11.73
CA GLU A 31 -8.65 1.51 -10.33
C GLU A 31 -7.46 0.82 -9.61
N LYS A 32 -6.24 1.01 -10.12
CA LYS A 32 -5.01 0.51 -9.50
C LYS A 32 -4.63 1.40 -8.33
N PHE A 33 -4.26 0.78 -7.22
CA PHE A 33 -4.05 1.51 -5.98
C PHE A 33 -2.86 1.01 -5.16
N VAL A 34 -2.42 1.87 -4.24
CA VAL A 34 -1.55 1.52 -3.12
C VAL A 34 -2.25 1.95 -1.85
N GLN A 35 -2.20 1.12 -0.82
CA GLN A 35 -2.80 1.42 0.47
C GLN A 35 -1.80 1.34 1.63
N PHE A 36 -2.11 2.11 2.68
CA PHE A 36 -1.48 1.97 3.98
C PHE A 36 -2.56 1.90 5.05
N ALA A 37 -2.41 0.98 5.99
CA ALA A 37 -3.06 1.08 7.29
C ALA A 37 -2.25 2.03 8.18
N TYR A 38 -2.92 2.73 9.09
CA TYR A 38 -2.32 3.63 10.07
C TYR A 38 -2.81 3.31 11.48
N ASP A 39 -1.83 3.27 12.37
CA ASP A 39 -2.00 3.14 13.80
C ASP A 39 -1.17 4.21 14.50
N GLU A 40 -1.72 4.89 15.52
CA GLU A 40 -1.05 6.02 16.17
C GLU A 40 0.29 5.62 16.83
N GLY A 41 0.31 4.40 17.40
CA GLY A 41 1.46 3.85 18.12
C GLY A 41 2.57 3.35 17.21
N SER A 42 2.22 2.68 16.12
CA SER A 42 3.16 2.00 15.23
C SER A 42 3.40 2.71 13.89
N GLY A 43 2.50 3.59 13.45
CA GLY A 43 2.60 4.36 12.21
C GLY A 43 1.97 3.64 11.02
N LEU A 44 2.59 3.80 9.84
CA LEU A 44 2.08 3.26 8.59
C LEU A 44 2.52 1.81 8.38
N VAL A 45 1.58 1.00 7.91
CA VAL A 45 1.82 -0.34 7.39
C VAL A 45 1.44 -0.34 5.93
N PHE A 46 2.42 -0.57 5.05
CA PHE A 46 2.19 -0.72 3.63
C PHE A 46 1.52 -2.06 3.36
N ASP A 47 0.49 -2.06 2.50
CA ASP A 47 -0.15 -3.28 2.05
C ASP A 47 -0.49 -3.19 0.55
N LEU A 48 -0.12 -4.23 -0.21
CA LEU A 48 -0.46 -4.40 -1.62
C LEU A 48 -0.97 -5.83 -1.85
N PRO A 49 -2.30 -6.02 -1.92
CA PRO A 49 -2.90 -7.33 -2.14
C PRO A 49 -2.52 -7.93 -3.50
N PHE A 50 -2.27 -9.23 -3.55
CA PHE A 50 -1.95 -9.90 -4.82
C PHE A 50 -3.11 -9.83 -5.81
N GLN A 51 -4.34 -9.76 -5.31
CA GLN A 51 -5.56 -9.63 -6.12
C GLN A 51 -5.65 -8.29 -6.86
N ALA A 52 -4.90 -7.27 -6.43
CA ALA A 52 -4.80 -6.00 -7.14
C ALA A 52 -3.86 -6.06 -8.36
N LEU A 53 -3.11 -7.16 -8.50
CA LEU A 53 -2.07 -7.35 -9.50
C LEU A 53 -2.46 -8.42 -10.52
N ASP A 54 -2.19 -8.16 -11.80
CA ASP A 54 -2.12 -9.23 -12.79
C ASP A 54 -0.81 -10.05 -12.67
N GLU A 55 -0.65 -11.08 -13.50
CA GLU A 55 0.50 -11.99 -13.44
C GLU A 55 1.83 -11.26 -13.71
N ASP A 56 1.85 -10.33 -14.67
CA ASP A 56 3.04 -9.58 -15.04
C ASP A 56 3.38 -8.51 -13.98
N GLU A 57 2.36 -7.84 -13.44
CA GLU A 57 2.48 -6.91 -12.32
C GLU A 57 2.98 -7.60 -11.06
N LEU A 58 2.47 -8.81 -10.75
CA LEU A 58 2.93 -9.59 -9.61
C LEU A 58 4.42 -9.96 -9.75
N ALA A 59 4.85 -10.37 -10.95
CA ALA A 59 6.26 -10.67 -11.21
C ALA A 59 7.14 -9.42 -11.04
N ARG A 60 6.70 -8.25 -11.55
CA ARG A 60 7.40 -6.97 -11.35
C ARG A 60 7.43 -6.57 -9.88
N ALA A 61 6.32 -6.71 -9.16
CA ALA A 61 6.21 -6.38 -7.74
C ALA A 61 7.19 -7.19 -6.91
N ARG A 62 7.28 -8.52 -7.12
CA ARG A 62 8.25 -9.39 -6.44
C ARG A 62 9.68 -8.91 -6.59
N GLN A 63 10.05 -8.51 -7.80
CA GLN A 63 11.38 -7.98 -8.05
C GLN A 63 11.58 -6.62 -7.36
N VAL A 64 10.71 -5.65 -7.67
CA VAL A 64 10.87 -4.24 -7.27
C VAL A 64 10.74 -4.04 -5.75
N LEU A 65 9.81 -4.76 -5.11
CA LEU A 65 9.57 -4.69 -3.67
C LEU A 65 10.56 -5.56 -2.89
N GLY A 66 10.98 -6.70 -3.45
CA GLY A 66 12.03 -7.53 -2.86
C GLY A 66 13.37 -6.81 -2.73
N GLU A 67 13.74 -5.96 -3.70
CA GLU A 67 14.95 -5.11 -3.64
C GLU A 67 14.99 -4.15 -2.45
N VAL A 68 13.82 -3.76 -1.93
CA VAL A 68 13.69 -2.86 -0.77
C VAL A 68 13.25 -3.58 0.51
N GLY A 69 13.32 -4.91 0.50
CA GLY A 69 13.06 -5.75 1.68
C GLY A 69 11.58 -5.86 2.05
N VAL A 70 10.67 -5.66 1.11
CA VAL A 70 9.24 -5.95 1.29
C VAL A 70 8.97 -7.36 0.78
N GLY A 71 8.45 -8.23 1.65
CA GLY A 71 8.22 -9.65 1.36
C GLY A 71 6.76 -9.99 1.08
N ASP A 72 6.56 -11.19 0.53
CA ASP A 72 5.24 -11.83 0.39
C ASP A 72 4.79 -12.30 1.79
N GLU A 73 3.71 -11.72 2.32
CA GLU A 73 3.07 -12.20 3.55
C GLU A 73 1.78 -12.97 3.23
N VAL A 74 1.49 -13.99 4.04
CA VAL A 74 0.27 -14.80 3.95
C VAL A 74 -0.48 -14.65 5.27
N ALA A 75 -1.67 -14.06 5.20
CA ALA A 75 -2.59 -13.95 6.32
C ALA A 75 -3.78 -14.88 6.11
N SER A 76 -4.17 -15.62 7.14
CA SER A 76 -5.41 -16.41 7.10
C SER A 76 -6.63 -15.49 7.17
N ILE A 77 -7.62 -15.75 6.33
CA ILE A 77 -8.95 -15.12 6.41
C ILE A 77 -9.83 -16.03 7.26
N PHE A 78 -10.43 -15.49 8.31
CA PHE A 78 -11.32 -16.23 9.21
C PHE A 78 -12.79 -15.86 8.97
N ASP A 79 -13.72 -16.80 9.17
CA ASP A 79 -15.16 -16.51 9.03
C ASP A 79 -15.68 -15.55 10.12
N SER A 80 -14.96 -15.46 11.23
CA SER A 80 -15.23 -14.69 12.44
C SER A 80 -13.92 -14.57 13.24
N PRO A 81 -13.81 -13.66 14.23
CA PRO A 81 -12.57 -13.45 14.97
C PRO A 81 -11.97 -14.71 15.64
N ASP A 82 -12.82 -15.68 16.01
CA ASP A 82 -12.44 -16.99 16.57
C ASP A 82 -12.82 -18.16 15.64
N GLY A 83 -13.07 -17.86 14.37
CA GLY A 83 -13.60 -18.77 13.37
C GLY A 83 -12.58 -19.73 12.78
N GLU A 84 -13.06 -20.63 11.93
CA GLU A 84 -12.18 -21.43 11.08
C GLU A 84 -11.59 -20.56 9.95
N ALA A 85 -10.37 -20.87 9.53
CA ALA A 85 -9.77 -20.21 8.38
C ALA A 85 -10.51 -20.62 7.10
N VAL A 86 -11.15 -19.66 6.44
CA VAL A 86 -11.91 -19.84 5.19
C VAL A 86 -11.11 -19.50 3.94
N GLY A 87 -9.89 -18.98 4.10
CA GLY A 87 -9.00 -18.70 2.98
C GLY A 87 -7.65 -18.14 3.41
N GLU A 88 -6.82 -17.82 2.41
CA GLU A 88 -5.56 -17.10 2.58
C GLU A 88 -5.63 -15.80 1.79
N GLN A 89 -5.26 -14.69 2.42
CA GLN A 89 -4.92 -13.45 1.73
C GLN A 89 -3.41 -13.37 1.61
N ARG A 90 -2.93 -13.13 0.40
CA ARG A 90 -1.52 -12.87 0.13
C ARG A 90 -1.36 -11.41 -0.26
N SER A 91 -0.43 -10.73 0.38
CA SER A 91 -0.09 -9.35 0.06
C SER A 91 1.41 -9.13 0.20
N PHE A 92 1.89 -8.07 -0.44
CA PHE A 92 3.15 -7.49 -0.02
C PHE A 92 2.86 -6.59 1.17
N ASN A 93 3.45 -6.91 2.32
CA ASN A 93 3.26 -6.13 3.54
C ASN A 93 4.62 -5.67 4.08
N SER A 94 4.65 -4.45 4.63
CA SER A 94 5.84 -3.96 5.34
C SER A 94 5.45 -2.89 6.34
N MET A 95 5.99 -3.01 7.56
CA MET A 95 6.02 -1.89 8.49
C MET A 95 6.86 -0.74 7.92
N VAL A 96 6.27 0.45 7.83
CA VAL A 96 6.92 1.69 7.39
C VAL A 96 7.09 2.65 8.55
N GLY A 97 6.17 2.61 9.53
CA GLY A 97 6.18 3.49 10.67
C GLY A 97 5.90 4.94 10.27
N LYS A 98 6.66 5.89 10.84
CA LYS A 98 6.53 7.32 10.52
C LYS A 98 7.55 7.79 9.46
N ASP A 99 8.16 6.85 8.72
CA ASP A 99 9.13 7.13 7.67
C ASP A 99 8.44 7.52 6.36
N ILE A 100 8.30 8.83 6.16
CA ILE A 100 7.63 9.42 4.99
C ILE A 100 8.41 9.10 3.71
N ASP A 101 9.75 9.14 3.75
CA ASP A 101 10.57 8.91 2.56
C ASP A 101 10.42 7.47 2.07
N ARG A 102 10.39 6.51 3.01
CA ARG A 102 10.10 5.11 2.69
C ARG A 102 8.68 4.92 2.14
N ALA A 103 7.67 5.56 2.72
CA ALA A 103 6.30 5.50 2.19
C ALA A 103 6.21 6.04 0.76
N VAL A 104 6.85 7.18 0.50
CA VAL A 104 6.91 7.81 -0.82
C VAL A 104 7.64 6.92 -1.83
N ASP A 105 8.75 6.31 -1.43
CA ASP A 105 9.51 5.41 -2.31
C ASP A 105 8.70 4.17 -2.68
N LEU A 106 8.00 3.56 -1.73
CA LEU A 106 7.14 2.39 -1.98
C LEU A 106 6.02 2.71 -2.98
N VAL A 107 5.26 3.79 -2.76
CA VAL A 107 4.20 4.19 -3.70
C VAL A 107 4.78 4.47 -5.08
N TYR A 108 5.89 5.21 -5.15
CA TYR A 108 6.52 5.54 -6.42
C TYR A 108 6.98 4.28 -7.16
N ARG A 109 7.56 3.32 -6.45
CA ARG A 109 7.99 2.05 -7.03
C ARG A 109 6.83 1.26 -7.59
N VAL A 110 5.73 1.14 -6.84
CA VAL A 110 4.55 0.43 -7.31
C VAL A 110 3.96 1.15 -8.53
N PHE A 111 3.68 2.45 -8.43
CA PHE A 111 3.06 3.17 -9.53
C PHE A 111 3.93 3.19 -10.79
N THR A 112 5.23 3.44 -10.67
CA THR A 112 6.09 3.58 -11.85
C THR A 112 6.61 2.25 -12.38
N TYR A 113 7.08 1.35 -11.51
CA TYR A 113 7.76 0.13 -11.97
C TYR A 113 6.85 -1.11 -11.97
N VAL A 114 5.78 -1.12 -11.17
CA VAL A 114 4.79 -2.21 -11.20
C VAL A 114 3.67 -1.88 -12.17
N TYR A 115 3.00 -0.73 -12.01
CA TYR A 115 1.88 -0.32 -12.87
C TYR A 115 2.28 0.40 -14.16
N GLY A 116 3.54 0.86 -14.28
CA GLY A 116 4.02 1.52 -15.50
C GLY A 116 3.52 2.96 -15.67
N PHE A 117 3.03 3.60 -14.60
CA PHE A 117 2.56 4.98 -14.63
C PHE A 117 3.71 5.99 -14.71
N ASP A 118 3.46 7.11 -15.39
CA ASP A 118 4.42 8.20 -15.49
C ASP A 118 4.30 9.20 -14.33
N ASP A 119 5.28 10.08 -14.16
CA ASP A 119 5.34 11.03 -13.03
C ASP A 119 4.25 12.13 -13.07
N LYS A 120 3.48 12.21 -14.17
CA LYS A 120 2.36 13.13 -14.36
C LYS A 120 1.00 12.46 -14.06
N THR A 121 0.93 11.13 -13.99
CA THR A 121 -0.29 10.38 -13.67
C THR A 121 -0.99 10.96 -12.44
N ARG A 122 -2.31 11.17 -12.56
CA ARG A 122 -3.17 11.66 -11.48
C ARG A 122 -3.65 10.48 -10.66
N PHE A 123 -3.81 10.69 -9.36
CA PHE A 123 -4.41 9.72 -8.45
C PHE A 123 -5.28 10.47 -7.46
N ASN A 124 -6.34 9.80 -7.03
CA ASN A 124 -7.19 10.23 -5.94
C ASN A 124 -6.56 9.77 -4.62
N VAL A 125 -6.88 10.50 -3.54
CA VAL A 125 -6.46 10.15 -2.18
C VAL A 125 -7.72 10.02 -1.35
N THR A 126 -7.92 8.84 -0.79
CA THR A 126 -9.02 8.53 0.12
C THR A 126 -8.44 8.23 1.48
N ILE A 127 -8.95 8.89 2.53
CA ILE A 127 -8.61 8.62 3.93
C ILE A 127 -9.90 8.28 4.66
N SER A 128 -9.91 7.18 5.38
CA SER A 128 -11.08 6.67 6.13
C SER A 128 -10.64 5.92 7.37
N TRP A 129 -11.58 5.70 8.30
CA TRP A 129 -11.40 5.02 9.58
C TRP A 129 -12.32 3.79 9.65
#